data_AF-A0A7S0VW75-F1
#
_entry.id   AF-A0A7S0VW75-F1
#
_cell.length_a   1.000
_cell.length_b   1.000
_cell.length_c   1.000
_cell.angle_alpha   90.00
_cell.angle_beta   90.00
_cell.angle_gamma   90.00
#
_symmetry.space_group_name_H-M   'P 1'
#
loop_
_entity.id
_entity.type
_entity.pdbx_description
1 polymer ?
#
loop_
_entity_poly.entity_id
_entity_poly.type
_entity_poly.pdbx_seq_one_letter_code
_entity_poly.pdbx_strand_id
1 'polypeptide(L)'
;AKKAGGGGVVGVVKPLTGAEEKKVGKLVAWGFDRSTCIDALKQTVGDVDKAVLKLLAGVYPSHLKGPCPAGGEERDPDELEELRFDERTALESIFGEDCFRELWQQIGEVLGCEITVEAQLAGVRGKSSMTVLVRYDAPCQYPFSPPYLLVRCEALPGAQCLKISRALCQKAEVMVNKNPGEPMLYDLVEWLKSTVEKEAAAAKEKEREKKAAADKAAAAEAKKTQPQAKSKIDAVEEFAAKKVSRDALAVQAERTNARLSKQE
;
A
#
# COMPACT_ATOMS: atom_id res chain seq x y z
N ALA A 1 -43.61 19.92 6.98
CA ALA A 1 -42.97 19.37 5.76
C ALA A 1 -42.47 20.53 4.90
N LYS A 2 -41.16 20.80 4.89
CA LYS A 2 -40.50 21.71 3.94
C LYS A 2 -39.28 20.97 3.39
N LYS A 3 -39.38 20.50 2.15
CA LYS A 3 -38.26 19.92 1.40
C LYS A 3 -37.30 21.06 1.03
N ALA A 4 -36.10 21.06 1.60
CA ALA A 4 -34.99 21.84 1.08
C ALA A 4 -34.38 21.05 -0.09
N GLY A 5 -34.45 21.63 -1.29
CA GLY A 5 -33.81 21.10 -2.48
C GLY A 5 -32.30 21.38 -2.43
N GLY A 6 -31.50 20.32 -2.33
CA GLY A 6 -30.06 20.40 -2.50
C GLY A 6 -29.72 20.54 -3.98
N GLY A 7 -29.46 21.77 -4.41
CA GLY A 7 -28.84 22.05 -5.71
C GLY A 7 -27.37 21.66 -5.66
N GLY A 8 -27.03 20.54 -6.31
CA GLY A 8 -25.65 20.15 -6.55
C GLY A 8 -25.01 21.13 -7.54
N VAL A 9 -24.14 22.01 -7.04
CA VAL A 9 -23.30 22.85 -7.89
C VAL A 9 -22.21 21.96 -8.48
N VAL A 10 -22.37 21.57 -9.74
CA VAL A 10 -21.31 20.93 -10.52
C VAL A 10 -20.31 22.03 -10.89
N GLY A 11 -19.36 22.28 -9.99
CA GLY A 11 -18.27 23.21 -10.23
C GLY A 11 -17.42 22.71 -11.40
N VAL A 12 -17.34 23.50 -12.47
CA VAL A 12 -16.42 23.27 -13.58
C VAL A 12 -14.99 23.33 -13.01
N VAL A 13 -14.38 22.16 -12.82
CA VAL A 13 -13.01 22.07 -12.31
C VAL A 13 -12.07 22.55 -13.39
N LYS A 14 -11.48 23.73 -13.18
CA LYS A 14 -10.45 24.28 -14.07
C LYS A 14 -9.33 23.24 -14.23
N PRO A 15 -8.89 22.91 -15.46
CA PRO A 15 -7.83 21.92 -15.66
C PRO A 15 -6.54 22.40 -15.00
N LEU A 16 -5.83 21.47 -14.35
CA LEU A 16 -4.55 21.74 -13.70
C LEU A 16 -3.50 22.14 -14.74
N THR A 17 -2.65 23.09 -14.39
CA THR A 17 -1.47 23.42 -15.19
C THR A 17 -0.46 22.28 -15.12
N GLY A 18 0.42 22.16 -16.13
CA GLY A 18 1.46 21.11 -16.14
C GLY A 18 2.42 21.18 -14.94
N ALA A 19 2.61 22.38 -14.35
CA ALA A 19 3.39 22.55 -13.13
C ALA A 19 2.67 22.02 -11.89
N GLU A 20 1.36 22.27 -11.78
CA GLU A 20 0.54 21.72 -10.69
C GLU A 20 0.43 20.20 -10.77
N GLU A 21 0.32 19.63 -11.97
CA GLU A 21 0.27 18.17 -12.15
C GLU A 21 1.55 17.48 -11.64
N LYS A 22 2.72 18.09 -11.87
CA LYS A 22 3.99 17.57 -11.31
C LYS A 22 4.00 17.58 -9.78
N LYS A 23 3.47 18.64 -9.16
CA LYS A 23 3.36 18.74 -7.69
C LYS A 23 2.39 17.71 -7.13
N VAL A 24 1.23 17.55 -7.77
CA VAL A 24 0.25 16.51 -7.42
C VAL A 24 0.87 15.11 -7.56
N GLY A 25 1.57 14.84 -8.66
CA GLY A 25 2.27 13.58 -8.89
C GLY A 25 3.29 13.26 -7.80
N LYS A 26 4.03 14.27 -7.31
CA LYS A 26 4.97 14.11 -6.18
C LYS A 26 4.25 13.69 -4.90
N LEU A 27 3.14 14.34 -4.56
CA LEU A 27 2.36 14.01 -3.35
C LEU A 27 1.65 12.66 -3.47
N VAL A 28 1.15 12.31 -4.66
CA VAL A 28 0.56 10.99 -4.92
C VAL A 28 1.61 9.89 -4.81
N ALA A 29 2.84 10.14 -5.26
CA ALA A 29 3.96 9.21 -5.07
C ALA A 29 4.28 8.97 -3.58
N TRP A 30 3.90 9.89 -2.69
CA TRP A 30 4.00 9.71 -1.24
C TRP A 30 2.83 8.93 -0.63
N GLY A 31 1.88 8.49 -1.46
CA GLY A 31 0.75 7.65 -1.08
C GLY A 31 -0.56 8.41 -0.84
N PHE A 32 -0.56 9.74 -0.95
CA PHE A 32 -1.77 10.54 -0.77
C PHE A 32 -2.72 10.40 -1.96
N ASP A 33 -4.02 10.48 -1.69
CA ASP A 33 -5.03 10.47 -2.75
C ASP A 33 -4.95 11.74 -3.61
N ARG A 34 -5.10 11.58 -4.92
CA ARG A 34 -4.96 12.68 -5.89
C ARG A 34 -5.91 13.84 -5.60
N SER A 35 -7.16 13.56 -5.21
CA SER A 35 -8.13 14.61 -4.90
C SER A 35 -7.70 15.41 -3.66
N THR A 36 -7.20 14.71 -2.64
CA THR A 36 -6.73 15.35 -1.40
C THR A 36 -5.47 16.19 -1.66
N CYS A 37 -4.56 15.73 -2.52
CA CYS A 37 -3.38 16.49 -2.95
C CYS A 37 -3.76 17.78 -3.66
N ILE A 38 -4.73 17.72 -4.59
CA ILE A 38 -5.20 18.88 -5.33
C ILE A 38 -5.82 19.89 -4.36
N ASP A 39 -6.68 19.43 -3.45
CA ASP A 39 -7.34 20.31 -2.49
C ASP A 39 -6.36 20.92 -1.49
N ALA A 40 -5.35 20.17 -1.07
CA ALA A 40 -4.28 20.68 -0.22
C ALA A 40 -3.48 21.77 -0.94
N LEU A 41 -3.03 21.51 -2.18
CA LEU A 41 -2.29 22.49 -2.98
C LEU A 41 -3.10 23.75 -3.28
N LYS A 42 -4.41 23.62 -3.56
CA LYS A 42 -5.28 24.79 -3.74
C LYS A 42 -5.35 25.65 -2.49
N GLN A 43 -5.46 25.01 -1.33
CA GLN A 43 -5.54 25.71 -0.04
C GLN A 43 -4.20 26.32 0.39
N THR A 44 -3.08 25.87 -0.18
CA THR A 44 -1.74 26.38 0.11
C THR A 44 -1.12 27.16 -1.04
N VAL A 45 -1.94 27.60 -2.01
CA VAL A 45 -1.51 28.43 -3.16
C VAL A 45 -0.38 27.76 -3.96
N GLY A 46 -0.43 26.42 -4.07
CA GLY A 46 0.54 25.61 -4.79
C GLY A 46 1.87 25.37 -4.07
N ASP A 47 2.01 25.78 -2.81
CA ASP A 47 3.16 25.47 -1.97
C ASP A 47 3.11 23.99 -1.55
N VAL A 48 4.13 23.23 -1.96
CA VAL A 48 4.19 21.78 -1.73
C VAL A 48 4.43 21.49 -0.26
N ASP A 49 5.31 22.21 0.41
CA ASP A 49 5.69 21.95 1.79
C ASP A 49 4.52 22.24 2.74
N LYS A 50 3.80 23.33 2.49
CA LYS A 50 2.56 23.64 3.21
C LYS A 50 1.46 22.62 2.90
N ALA A 51 1.37 22.15 1.65
CA ALA A 51 0.39 21.12 1.30
C ALA A 51 0.68 19.81 2.04
N VAL A 52 1.96 19.43 2.15
CA VAL A 52 2.42 18.26 2.91
C VAL A 52 2.03 18.41 4.38
N LEU A 53 2.31 19.54 5.01
CA LEU A 53 1.87 19.80 6.38
C LEU A 53 0.38 19.56 6.57
N LYS A 54 -0.43 20.12 5.67
CA LYS A 54 -1.88 19.99 5.72
C LYS A 54 -2.32 18.54 5.57
N LEU A 55 -1.67 17.80 4.67
CA LEU A 55 -1.91 16.38 4.47
C LEU A 55 -1.49 15.57 5.69
N LEU A 56 -0.34 15.86 6.29
CA LEU A 56 0.15 15.23 7.51
C LEU A 56 -0.79 15.52 8.67
N ALA A 57 -1.24 16.75 8.87
CA ALA A 57 -2.27 17.07 9.86
C ALA A 57 -3.55 16.24 9.65
N GLY A 58 -3.90 15.90 8.41
CA GLY A 58 -4.99 14.98 8.08
C GLY A 58 -4.72 13.51 8.39
N VAL A 59 -3.46 13.08 8.33
CA VAL A 59 -2.98 11.73 8.68
C VAL A 59 -2.90 11.54 10.20
N TYR A 60 -2.64 12.61 10.94
CA TYR A 60 -2.57 12.60 12.40
C TYR A 60 -3.95 12.27 13.01
N PRO A 61 -3.98 11.41 14.03
CA PRO A 61 -5.20 11.14 14.80
C PRO A 61 -5.89 12.43 15.22
N SER A 62 -7.22 12.49 15.11
CA SER A 62 -8.01 13.69 15.39
C SER A 62 -7.87 14.20 16.83
N HIS A 63 -7.48 13.35 17.78
CA HIS A 63 -7.19 13.77 19.16
C HIS A 63 -5.86 14.53 19.29
N LEU A 64 -4.99 14.48 18.28
CA LEU A 64 -3.75 15.26 18.16
C LEU A 64 -3.92 16.52 17.30
N LYS A 65 -5.14 16.82 16.82
CA LYS A 65 -5.45 18.08 16.10
C LYS A 65 -5.68 19.27 17.02
N GLY A 66 -5.42 19.12 18.32
CA GLY A 66 -5.47 20.21 19.28
C GLY A 66 -4.13 20.97 19.33
N PRO A 67 -4.12 22.20 19.89
CA PRO A 67 -2.88 22.75 20.42
C PRO A 67 -2.24 21.71 21.36
N CYS A 68 -0.90 21.77 21.50
CA CYS A 68 -0.15 21.12 22.58
C CYS A 68 -1.04 20.94 23.82
N PRO A 69 -1.03 19.76 24.49
CA PRO A 69 -1.94 19.48 25.61
C PRO A 69 -2.10 20.73 26.46
N ALA A 70 -3.32 21.26 26.50
CA ALA A 70 -3.64 22.66 26.83
C ALA A 70 -3.35 23.07 28.29
N GLY A 71 -2.47 22.35 28.99
CA GLY A 71 -1.94 22.65 30.31
C GLY A 71 -0.41 22.70 30.38
N GLY A 72 0.31 22.61 29.25
CA GLY A 72 1.76 22.88 29.21
C GLY A 72 2.03 24.37 29.05
N GLU A 73 2.87 24.93 29.92
CA GLU A 73 3.42 26.28 29.73
C GLU A 73 4.12 26.35 28.37
N GLU A 74 3.91 27.45 27.64
CA GLU A 74 4.65 27.72 26.42
C GLU A 74 6.15 27.70 26.74
N ARG A 75 6.89 26.82 26.04
CA ARG A 75 8.32 26.66 26.24
C ARG A 75 9.09 27.76 25.53
N ASP A 76 10.21 28.14 26.11
CA ASP A 76 11.12 29.09 25.49
C ASP A 76 11.60 28.53 24.13
N PRO A 77 11.39 29.26 23.02
CA PRO A 77 11.85 28.81 21.71
C PRO A 77 13.35 28.51 21.66
N ASP A 78 14.16 29.26 22.41
CA ASP A 78 15.62 29.08 22.45
C ASP A 78 15.99 27.74 23.13
N GLU A 79 15.36 27.40 24.26
CA GLU A 79 15.53 26.10 24.93
C GLU A 79 15.09 24.93 24.02
N LEU A 80 13.98 25.08 23.29
CA LEU A 80 13.51 24.06 22.36
C LEU A 80 14.52 23.83 21.23
N GLU A 81 15.10 24.91 20.70
CA GLU A 81 16.08 24.81 19.62
C GLU A 81 17.39 24.18 20.08
N GLU A 82 17.86 24.47 21.30
CA GLU A 82 19.02 23.80 21.90
C GLU A 82 18.80 22.28 22.00
N LEU A 83 17.66 21.84 22.55
CA LEU A 83 17.32 20.41 22.65
C LEU A 83 17.25 19.73 21.28
N ARG A 84 16.69 20.41 20.28
CA ARG A 84 16.61 19.90 18.91
C ARG A 84 17.98 19.83 18.28
N PHE A 85 18.81 20.85 18.46
CA PHE A 85 20.17 20.90 17.94
C PHE A 85 21.02 19.76 18.50
N ASP A 86 21.00 19.57 19.82
CA ASP A 86 21.73 18.48 20.48
C ASP A 86 21.32 17.10 19.94
N GLU A 87 20.01 16.86 19.78
CA GLU A 87 19.53 15.61 19.20
C GLU A 87 19.97 15.47 17.73
N ARG A 88 19.88 16.53 16.92
CA ARG A 88 20.33 16.49 15.52
C ARG A 88 21.81 16.11 15.43
N THR A 89 22.68 16.76 16.20
CA THR A 89 24.11 16.43 16.25
C THR A 89 24.36 14.98 16.68
N ALA A 90 23.60 14.48 17.66
CA ALA A 90 23.69 13.08 18.07
C ALA A 90 23.27 12.12 16.93
N LEU A 91 22.18 12.41 16.23
CA LEU A 91 21.68 11.59 15.12
C LEU A 91 22.65 11.59 13.93
N GLU A 92 23.21 12.74 13.58
CA GLU A 92 24.25 12.87 12.55
C GLU A 92 25.47 12.02 12.89
N SER A 93 25.90 12.01 14.15
CA SER A 93 27.00 11.16 14.60
C SER A 93 26.66 9.66 14.52
N ILE A 94 25.43 9.27 14.86
CA ILE A 94 24.99 7.87 14.89
C ILE A 94 24.78 7.31 13.48
N PHE A 95 24.09 8.05 12.60
CA PHE A 95 23.71 7.57 11.27
C PHE A 95 24.68 8.01 10.16
N GLY A 96 25.53 8.99 10.44
CA GLY A 96 26.43 9.61 9.48
C GLY A 96 25.79 10.83 8.79
N GLU A 97 26.65 11.77 8.40
CA GLU A 97 26.25 13.05 7.79
C GLU A 97 25.40 12.86 6.53
N ASP A 98 25.71 11.86 5.70
CA ASP A 98 24.96 11.57 4.46
C ASP A 98 23.53 11.08 4.71
N CYS A 99 23.23 10.63 5.93
CA CYS A 99 21.91 10.14 6.31
C CYS A 99 21.00 11.24 6.83
N PHE A 100 21.51 12.46 7.02
CA PHE A 100 20.79 13.57 7.62
C PHE A 100 20.71 14.76 6.68
N ARG A 101 19.54 15.41 6.61
CA ARG A 101 19.39 16.68 5.89
C ARG A 101 18.40 17.58 6.62
N GLU A 102 18.83 18.78 6.94
CA GLU A 102 17.92 19.81 7.42
C GLU A 102 16.89 20.21 6.36
N LEU A 103 15.65 20.37 6.79
CA LEU A 103 14.54 20.74 5.94
C LEU A 103 13.84 22.00 6.47
N TRP A 104 13.21 22.72 5.55
CA TRP A 104 12.31 23.83 5.86
C TRP A 104 12.96 24.92 6.72
N GLN A 105 14.15 25.40 6.37
CA GLN A 105 14.79 26.50 7.10
C GLN A 105 14.04 27.83 6.90
N GLN A 106 13.80 28.56 8.00
CA GLN A 106 13.21 29.89 7.99
C GLN A 106 13.99 30.81 8.94
N ILE A 107 14.63 31.86 8.39
CA ILE A 107 15.32 32.94 9.14
C ILE A 107 16.08 32.41 10.39
N GLY A 108 17.07 31.54 10.17
CA GLY A 108 17.91 31.03 11.26
C GLY A 108 17.31 29.86 12.06
N GLU A 109 16.07 29.47 11.81
CA GLU A 109 15.41 28.33 12.46
C GLU A 109 15.29 27.14 11.50
N VAL A 110 15.63 25.94 11.97
CA VAL A 110 15.46 24.68 11.22
C VAL A 110 14.12 24.07 11.63
N LEU A 111 13.13 24.02 10.72
CA LEU A 111 11.76 23.57 11.08
C LEU A 111 11.56 22.05 10.99
N GLY A 112 12.58 21.31 10.55
CA GLY A 112 12.53 19.86 10.46
C GLY A 112 13.79 19.25 9.86
N CYS A 113 13.77 17.93 9.74
CA CYS A 113 14.86 17.18 9.15
C CYS A 113 14.37 15.97 8.37
N GLU A 114 15.24 15.47 7.51
CA GLU A 114 15.11 14.22 6.80
C GLU A 114 16.18 13.27 7.31
N ILE A 115 15.76 12.09 7.74
CA ILE A 115 16.65 11.01 8.20
C ILE A 115 16.48 9.84 7.23
N THR A 116 17.53 9.50 6.50
CA THR A 116 17.56 8.35 5.59
C THR A 116 18.36 7.22 6.21
N VAL A 117 17.74 6.06 6.36
CA VAL A 117 18.38 4.85 6.88
C VAL A 117 18.19 3.69 5.91
N GLU A 118 19.17 2.80 5.90
CA GLU A 118 19.06 1.55 5.17
C GLU A 118 18.28 0.51 5.99
N ALA A 119 17.41 -0.23 5.32
CA ALA A 119 16.69 -1.37 5.89
C ALA A 119 16.83 -2.60 4.99
N GLN A 120 16.94 -3.78 5.59
CA GLN A 120 17.06 -5.04 4.85
C GLN A 120 15.70 -5.69 4.69
N LEU A 121 15.04 -5.39 3.57
CA LEU A 121 13.69 -5.87 3.32
C LEU A 121 13.69 -7.28 2.76
N ALA A 122 12.87 -8.14 3.36
CA ALA A 122 12.70 -9.52 2.91
C ALA A 122 12.49 -9.57 1.39
N GLY A 123 13.31 -10.35 0.69
CA GLY A 123 13.27 -10.63 -0.74
C GLY A 123 13.55 -9.47 -1.70
N VAL A 124 13.91 -8.28 -1.24
CA VAL A 124 14.51 -7.26 -2.11
C VAL A 124 16.01 -7.60 -2.14
N ARG A 125 16.61 -7.64 -3.33
CA ARG A 125 18.07 -7.87 -3.41
C ARG A 125 18.77 -6.58 -3.03
N GLY A 126 19.61 -6.64 -2.01
CA GLY A 126 20.33 -5.48 -1.49
C GLY A 126 19.57 -4.76 -0.38
N LYS A 127 20.15 -3.63 0.06
CA LYS A 127 19.54 -2.76 1.06
C LYS A 127 18.55 -1.82 0.39
N SER A 128 17.43 -1.56 1.04
CA SER A 128 16.47 -0.55 0.60
C SER A 128 16.64 0.69 1.46
N SER A 129 16.60 1.87 0.84
CA SER A 129 16.57 3.12 1.58
C SER A 129 15.16 3.39 2.12
N MET A 130 15.13 3.93 3.32
CA MET A 130 13.93 4.41 3.97
C MET A 130 14.22 5.79 4.53
N THR A 131 13.29 6.71 4.32
CA THR A 131 13.44 8.11 4.69
C THR A 131 12.31 8.50 5.62
N VAL A 132 12.65 9.11 6.75
CA VAL A 132 11.73 9.73 7.69
C VAL A 132 11.84 11.23 7.54
N LEU A 133 10.74 11.88 7.18
CA LEU A 133 10.62 13.31 7.26
C LEU A 133 10.04 13.65 8.63
N VAL A 134 10.78 14.47 9.38
CA VAL A 134 10.43 14.94 10.72
C VAL A 134 10.22 16.44 10.64
N ARG A 135 9.07 16.90 11.10
CA ARG A 135 8.74 18.32 11.11
C ARG A 135 8.24 18.72 12.48
N TYR A 136 8.78 19.78 13.05
CA TYR A 136 8.55 20.18 14.44
C TYR A 136 8.33 21.69 14.61
N ASP A 137 7.87 22.37 13.56
CA ASP A 137 7.40 23.76 13.64
C ASP A 137 6.05 23.91 14.35
N ALA A 138 5.78 25.16 14.77
CA ALA A 138 4.55 25.52 15.47
C ALA A 138 3.29 24.97 14.75
N PRO A 139 2.34 24.37 15.49
CA PRO A 139 2.18 24.40 16.95
C PRO A 139 2.95 23.32 17.73
N CYS A 140 3.89 22.61 17.10
CA CYS A 140 4.68 21.57 17.76
C CYS A 140 5.77 22.17 18.68
N GLN A 141 5.80 21.73 19.94
CA GLN A 141 6.84 22.03 20.94
C GLN A 141 7.71 20.79 21.20
N TYR A 142 8.15 20.11 20.15
CA TYR A 142 9.06 18.97 20.27
C TYR A 142 10.33 19.32 21.06
N PRO A 143 10.78 18.50 22.03
CA PRO A 143 10.34 17.13 22.37
C PRO A 143 9.18 16.98 23.37
N PHE A 144 8.56 18.08 23.81
CA PHE A 144 7.41 18.05 24.73
C PHE A 144 6.07 17.71 24.05
N SER A 145 6.04 17.73 22.72
CA SER A 145 4.93 17.26 21.89
C SER A 145 5.44 16.39 20.74
N PRO A 146 4.63 15.45 20.23
CA PRO A 146 5.07 14.57 19.16
C PRO A 146 5.33 15.38 17.87
N PRO A 147 6.44 15.14 17.15
CA PRO A 147 6.71 15.81 15.88
C PRO A 147 5.77 15.28 14.80
N TYR A 148 5.65 16.00 13.68
CA TYR A 148 5.01 15.54 12.45
C TYR A 148 5.92 14.59 11.69
N LEU A 149 5.45 13.38 11.39
CA LEU A 149 6.26 12.30 10.82
C LEU A 149 5.66 11.78 9.52
N LEU A 150 6.51 11.65 8.49
CA LEU A 150 6.17 10.98 7.24
C LEU A 150 7.26 9.98 6.87
N VAL A 151 6.86 8.74 6.65
CA VAL A 151 7.76 7.68 6.18
C VAL A 151 7.67 7.57 4.66
N ARG A 152 8.83 7.42 4.02
CA ARG A 152 8.97 7.07 2.62
C ARG A 152 9.90 5.86 2.50
N CYS A 153 9.51 4.90 1.69
CA CYS A 153 10.34 3.74 1.39
C CYS A 153 10.05 3.32 -0.05
N GLU A 154 11.09 3.20 -0.88
CA GLU A 154 10.93 2.89 -2.31
C GLU A 154 10.40 1.47 -2.54
N ALA A 155 10.67 0.57 -1.60
CA ALA A 155 10.25 -0.83 -1.67
C ALA A 155 8.82 -1.07 -1.16
N LEU A 156 8.18 -0.08 -0.54
CA LEU A 156 6.82 -0.20 -0.02
C LEU A 156 5.85 0.69 -0.81
N PRO A 157 4.63 0.21 -1.11
CA PRO A 157 3.59 1.06 -1.66
C PRO A 157 3.28 2.25 -0.75
N GLY A 158 2.97 3.42 -1.34
CA GLY A 158 2.68 4.64 -0.58
C GLY A 158 1.59 4.48 0.48
N ALA A 159 0.55 3.68 0.22
CA ALA A 159 -0.48 3.36 1.21
C ALA A 159 0.07 2.65 2.46
N GLN A 160 1.06 1.77 2.30
CA GLN A 160 1.75 1.13 3.43
C GLN A 160 2.65 2.14 4.17
N CYS A 161 3.38 2.98 3.44
CA CYS A 161 4.16 4.08 4.03
C CYS A 161 3.28 4.99 4.90
N LEU A 162 2.08 5.35 4.44
CA LEU A 162 1.12 6.14 5.23
C LEU A 162 0.59 5.38 6.45
N LYS A 163 0.31 4.08 6.33
CA LYS A 163 -0.08 3.25 7.48
C LYS A 163 1.02 3.24 8.55
N ILE A 164 2.27 3.05 8.13
CA ILE A 164 3.44 3.04 9.01
C ILE A 164 3.67 4.42 9.62
N SER A 165 3.52 5.49 8.83
CA SER A 165 3.59 6.87 9.32
C SER A 165 2.62 7.09 10.47
N ARG A 166 1.34 6.70 10.32
CA ARG A 166 0.34 6.81 11.40
C ARG A 166 0.75 6.06 12.66
N ALA A 167 1.26 4.84 12.51
CA ALA A 167 1.73 4.04 13.64
C ALA A 167 2.96 4.67 14.33
N LEU A 168 3.84 5.29 13.56
CA LEU A 168 4.99 6.04 14.07
C LEU A 168 4.55 7.27 14.88
N CYS A 169 3.56 8.03 14.39
CA CYS A 169 2.97 9.15 15.12
C CYS A 169 2.35 8.71 16.46
N GLN A 170 1.62 7.58 16.47
CA GLN A 170 1.07 7.01 17.70
C GLN A 170 2.17 6.57 18.67
N LYS A 171 3.29 6.04 18.15
CA LYS A 171 4.44 5.67 18.97
C LYS A 171 5.09 6.89 19.62
N ALA A 172 5.26 7.98 18.87
CA ALA A 172 5.78 9.25 19.38
C ALA A 172 4.88 9.82 20.50
N GLU A 173 3.56 9.76 20.33
CA GLU A 173 2.61 10.17 21.37
C GLU A 173 2.80 9.39 22.67
N VAL A 174 2.95 8.06 22.59
CA VAL A 174 3.19 7.22 23.77
C VAL A 174 4.52 7.58 24.45
N MET A 175 5.55 7.91 23.68
CA MET A 175 6.86 8.32 24.21
C MET A 175 6.77 9.66 24.95
N VAL A 176 6.15 10.68 24.34
CA VAL A 176 5.92 11.99 24.96
C VAL A 176 5.16 11.87 26.28
N ASN A 177 4.08 11.07 26.30
CA ASN A 177 3.27 10.89 27.51
C ASN A 177 4.02 10.16 28.63
N LYS A 178 5.01 9.34 28.29
CA LYS A 178 5.80 8.59 29.27
C LYS A 178 6.94 9.45 29.82
N ASN A 179 7.66 10.13 28.93
CA ASN A 179 8.88 10.88 29.23
C ASN A 179 8.83 12.26 28.51
N PRO A 180 8.05 13.23 29.03
CA PRO A 180 7.93 14.54 28.38
C PRO A 180 9.26 15.29 28.42
N GLY A 181 9.69 15.82 27.27
CA GLY A 181 10.93 16.57 27.13
C GLY A 181 12.15 15.72 26.77
N GLU A 182 12.03 14.39 26.73
CA GLU A 182 13.10 13.53 26.24
C GLU A 182 13.09 13.47 24.69
N PRO A 183 14.24 13.70 24.02
CA PRO A 183 14.37 13.48 22.59
C PRO A 183 14.11 12.01 22.24
N MET A 184 13.46 11.75 21.10
CA MET A 184 12.93 10.41 20.76
C MET A 184 13.13 9.97 19.30
N LEU A 185 13.75 10.79 18.44
CA LEU A 185 13.88 10.47 17.02
C LEU A 185 14.70 9.21 16.79
N TYR A 186 15.76 8.98 17.57
CA TYR A 186 16.55 7.75 17.49
C TYR A 186 15.68 6.51 17.70
N ASP A 187 14.91 6.48 18.79
CA ASP A 187 14.04 5.34 19.11
C ASP A 187 12.93 5.15 18.08
N LEU A 188 12.40 6.25 17.53
CA LEU A 188 11.41 6.21 16.45
C LEU A 188 12.00 5.60 15.18
N VAL A 189 13.22 5.96 14.80
CA VAL A 189 13.92 5.41 13.63
C VAL A 189 14.22 3.93 13.82
N GLU A 190 14.69 3.51 15.00
CA GLU A 190 14.93 2.10 15.31
C GLU A 190 13.63 1.27 15.31
N TRP A 191 12.56 1.80 15.92
CA TRP A 191 11.24 1.18 15.86
C TRP A 191 10.75 1.04 14.42
N LEU A 192 10.99 2.06 13.59
CA LEU A 192 10.59 2.07 12.20
C LEU A 192 11.31 0.99 11.40
N LYS A 193 12.63 0.83 11.54
CA LYS A 193 13.42 -0.23 10.87
C LYS A 193 12.79 -1.60 11.11
N SER A 194 12.54 -1.94 12.38
CA SER A 194 11.92 -3.21 12.76
C SER A 194 10.52 -3.38 12.17
N THR A 195 9.73 -2.32 12.13
CA THR A 195 8.34 -2.35 11.63
C THR A 195 8.28 -2.54 10.12
N VAL A 196 9.14 -1.84 9.39
CA VAL A 196 9.21 -1.88 7.93
C VAL A 196 9.71 -3.25 7.44
N GLU A 197 10.68 -3.86 8.13
CA GLU A 197 11.11 -5.23 7.85
C GLU A 197 9.97 -6.25 8.03
N LYS A 198 9.18 -6.12 9.09
CA LYS A 198 8.02 -6.98 9.36
C LYS A 198 6.91 -6.81 8.33
N GLU A 199 6.55 -5.58 7.98
CA GLU A 199 5.51 -5.29 6.97
C GLU A 199 5.95 -5.78 5.58
N ALA A 200 7.23 -5.63 5.22
CA ALA A 200 7.77 -6.16 3.97
C ALA A 200 7.71 -7.69 3.92
N ALA A 201 8.06 -8.38 5.01
CA ALA A 201 7.95 -9.83 5.11
C ALA A 201 6.50 -10.31 4.93
N ALA A 202 5.56 -9.67 5.64
CA ALA A 202 4.12 -9.99 5.55
C ALA A 202 3.54 -9.71 4.15
N ALA A 203 3.99 -8.65 3.47
CA ALA A 203 3.57 -8.35 2.11
C ALA A 203 3.98 -9.46 1.13
N LYS A 204 5.19 -10.03 1.28
CA LYS A 204 5.67 -11.11 0.41
C LYS A 204 4.98 -12.44 0.62
N GLU A 205 4.64 -12.75 1.86
CA GLU A 205 3.86 -13.94 2.15
C GLU A 205 2.49 -13.87 1.44
N LYS A 206 1.80 -12.75 1.56
CA LYS A 206 0.52 -12.49 0.85
C LYS A 206 0.66 -12.55 -0.67
N GLU A 207 1.77 -12.07 -1.23
CA GLU A 207 2.02 -12.14 -2.67
C GLU A 207 2.23 -13.59 -3.14
N ARG A 208 2.98 -14.39 -2.37
CA ARG A 208 3.18 -15.82 -2.64
C ARG A 208 1.87 -16.60 -2.57
N GLU A 209 1.03 -16.32 -1.58
CA GLU A 209 -0.30 -16.95 -1.46
C GLU A 209 -1.21 -16.60 -2.64
N LYS A 210 -1.24 -15.32 -3.06
CA LYS A 210 -2.01 -14.88 -4.23
C LYS A 210 -1.52 -15.54 -5.51
N LYS A 211 -0.20 -15.63 -5.71
CA LYS A 211 0.39 -16.30 -6.87
C LYS A 211 0.06 -17.80 -6.87
N ALA A 212 0.20 -18.48 -5.73
CA ALA A 212 -0.16 -19.89 -5.60
C ALA A 212 -1.67 -20.14 -5.83
N ALA A 213 -2.54 -19.21 -5.42
CA ALA A 213 -3.97 -19.27 -5.69
C ALA A 213 -4.29 -19.05 -7.19
N ALA A 214 -3.62 -18.08 -7.83
CA ALA A 214 -3.76 -17.81 -9.26
C ALA A 214 -3.27 -18.99 -10.12
N ASP A 215 -2.12 -19.58 -9.78
CA ASP A 215 -1.57 -20.75 -10.48
C ASP A 215 -2.49 -21.97 -10.34
N LYS A 216 -3.10 -22.18 -9.16
CA LYS A 216 -4.12 -23.21 -8.95
C LYS A 216 -5.40 -22.94 -9.75
N ALA A 217 -5.85 -21.69 -9.84
CA ALA A 217 -7.03 -21.31 -10.62
C ALA A 217 -6.79 -21.51 -12.13
N ALA A 218 -5.63 -21.07 -12.64
CA ALA A 218 -5.24 -21.26 -14.03
C ALA A 218 -5.10 -22.75 -14.41
N ALA A 219 -4.54 -23.58 -13.52
CA ALA A 219 -4.45 -25.03 -13.72
C ALA A 219 -5.82 -25.73 -13.70
N ALA A 220 -6.79 -25.22 -12.93
CA ALA A 220 -8.16 -25.72 -12.92
C ALA A 220 -8.94 -25.33 -14.18
N GLU A 221 -8.69 -24.14 -14.72
CA GLU A 221 -9.30 -23.67 -15.97
C GLU A 221 -8.76 -24.42 -17.19
N ALA A 222 -7.44 -24.65 -17.26
CA ALA A 222 -6.81 -25.43 -18.33
C ALA A 222 -7.31 -26.89 -18.40
N LYS A 223 -7.75 -27.47 -17.28
CA LYS A 223 -8.37 -28.80 -17.24
C LYS A 223 -9.83 -28.83 -17.73
N LYS A 224 -10.52 -27.68 -17.81
CA LYS A 224 -11.89 -27.59 -18.36
C LYS A 224 -11.91 -27.42 -19.88
N THR A 225 -10.83 -26.94 -20.49
CA THR A 225 -10.76 -26.66 -21.94
C THR A 225 -10.17 -27.77 -22.79
N GLN A 226 -9.89 -28.95 -22.22
CA GLN A 226 -9.48 -30.10 -23.03
C GLN A 226 -10.70 -30.61 -23.82
N PRO A 227 -10.70 -30.55 -25.17
CA PRO A 227 -11.79 -31.09 -25.95
C PRO A 227 -11.85 -32.60 -25.72
N GLN A 228 -13.03 -33.11 -25.35
CA GLN A 228 -13.31 -34.54 -25.33
C GLN A 228 -13.22 -35.10 -26.77
N ALA A 229 -12.00 -35.32 -27.25
CA ALA A 229 -11.71 -35.97 -28.52
C ALA A 229 -11.34 -37.44 -28.27
N LYS A 230 -12.09 -38.15 -27.43
CA LYS A 230 -12.05 -39.61 -27.31
C LYS A 230 -13.43 -40.15 -26.91
N SER A 231 -14.26 -40.46 -27.91
CA SER A 231 -15.22 -41.57 -27.86
C SER A 231 -15.93 -41.86 -29.21
N LYS A 232 -15.36 -41.47 -30.37
CA LYS A 232 -15.91 -41.87 -31.67
C LYS A 232 -15.29 -43.14 -32.28
N ILE A 233 -14.33 -43.78 -31.61
CA ILE A 233 -13.74 -45.03 -32.11
C ILE A 233 -14.47 -46.25 -31.50
N ASP A 234 -14.88 -46.19 -30.22
CA ASP A 234 -15.57 -47.33 -29.58
C ASP A 234 -17.04 -47.52 -30.04
N ALA A 235 -17.66 -46.49 -30.62
CA ALA A 235 -19.03 -46.59 -31.14
C ALA A 235 -19.11 -47.20 -32.57
N VAL A 236 -17.98 -47.28 -33.29
CA VAL A 236 -17.96 -47.86 -34.65
C VAL A 236 -17.73 -49.38 -34.59
N GLU A 237 -16.96 -49.88 -33.62
CA GLU A 237 -16.76 -51.33 -33.45
C GLU A 237 -18.00 -52.05 -32.91
N GLU A 238 -18.81 -51.41 -32.05
CA GLU A 238 -20.05 -52.03 -31.55
C GLU A 238 -21.17 -52.09 -32.61
N PHE A 239 -21.18 -51.18 -33.59
CA PHE A 239 -22.14 -51.19 -34.70
C PHE A 239 -21.76 -52.18 -35.82
N ALA A 240 -20.46 -52.44 -36.01
CA ALA A 240 -19.99 -53.46 -36.95
C ALA A 240 -20.30 -54.89 -36.48
N ALA A 241 -20.19 -55.17 -35.17
CA ALA A 241 -20.51 -56.48 -34.61
C ALA A 241 -22.01 -56.83 -34.66
N LYS A 242 -22.91 -55.83 -34.49
CA LYS A 242 -24.37 -56.05 -34.59
C LYS A 242 -24.88 -56.25 -36.02
N LYS A 243 -24.16 -55.79 -37.05
CA LYS A 243 -24.57 -55.96 -38.45
C LYS A 243 -24.23 -57.36 -38.98
N VAL A 244 -23.09 -57.94 -38.59
CA VAL A 244 -22.69 -59.31 -39.00
C VAL A 244 -23.59 -60.39 -38.38
N SER A 245 -24.11 -60.18 -37.17
CA SER A 245 -25.01 -61.15 -36.52
C SER A 245 -26.41 -61.20 -37.14
N ARG A 246 -26.89 -60.09 -37.74
CA ARG A 246 -28.22 -60.06 -38.37
C ARG A 246 -28.26 -60.77 -39.73
N ASP A 247 -27.16 -60.70 -40.49
CA ASP A 247 -27.07 -61.35 -41.80
C ASP A 247 -26.85 -62.88 -41.67
N ALA A 248 -26.21 -63.35 -40.58
CA ALA A 248 -26.06 -64.78 -40.30
C ALA A 248 -27.40 -65.48 -39.95
N LEU A 249 -28.32 -64.78 -39.26
CA LEU A 249 -29.65 -65.31 -38.92
C LEU A 249 -30.60 -65.35 -40.12
N ALA A 250 -30.45 -64.43 -41.09
CA ALA A 250 -31.26 -64.44 -42.32
C ALA A 250 -30.93 -65.64 -43.23
N VAL A 251 -29.65 -66.02 -43.33
CA VAL A 251 -29.21 -67.18 -44.15
C VAL A 251 -29.64 -68.52 -43.53
N GLN A 252 -29.82 -68.59 -42.20
CA GLN A 252 -30.27 -69.81 -41.52
C GLN A 252 -31.79 -70.02 -41.62
N ALA A 253 -32.57 -68.95 -41.75
CA ALA A 253 -34.02 -68.99 -41.97
C ALA A 253 -34.40 -69.44 -43.39
N GLU A 254 -33.64 -69.06 -44.42
CA GLU A 254 -33.89 -69.54 -45.80
C GLU A 254 -33.57 -71.03 -45.98
N ARG A 255 -32.53 -71.54 -45.29
CA ARG A 255 -32.16 -72.97 -45.35
C ARG A 255 -33.17 -73.90 -44.67
N THR A 256 -33.93 -73.41 -43.69
CA THR A 256 -34.95 -74.20 -42.98
C THR A 256 -36.25 -74.26 -43.78
N ASN A 257 -36.66 -73.17 -44.44
CA ASN A 257 -37.83 -73.17 -45.33
C ASN A 257 -37.62 -74.01 -46.61
N ALA A 258 -36.41 -74.02 -47.19
CA ALA A 258 -36.13 -74.86 -48.36
C ALA A 258 -36.17 -76.37 -48.06
N ARG A 259 -35.97 -76.79 -46.80
CA ARG A 259 -35.96 -78.20 -46.40
C ARG A 259 -37.36 -78.78 -46.17
N LEU A 260 -38.35 -77.93 -45.87
CA LEU A 260 -39.75 -78.33 -45.67
C LEU A 260 -40.54 -78.47 -46.98
N SER A 261 -40.11 -77.82 -48.07
CA SER A 261 -40.76 -77.92 -49.39
C SER A 261 -40.45 -79.21 -50.19
N LYS A 262 -39.62 -80.12 -49.64
CA LYS A 262 -39.22 -81.38 -50.30
C LYS A 262 -39.84 -82.63 -49.65
N GLN A 263 -40.87 -82.47 -48.82
CA GLN A 263 -41.54 -83.57 -48.13
C GLN A 263 -43.06 -83.68 -48.41
N GLU A 264 -43.53 -83.03 -49.47
CA GLU A 264 -44.82 -83.31 -50.10
C GLU A 264 -44.60 -83.80 -51.54
#